data_AF-A0A524KZI1-F1
#
_entry.id   AF-A0A524KZI1-F1
#
_cell.length_a   1.000
_cell.length_b   1.000
_cell.length_c   1.000
_cell.angle_alpha   90.00
_cell.angle_beta   90.00
_cell.angle_gamma   90.00
#
_symmetry.space_group_name_H-M   'P 1'
#
loop_
_entity.id
_entity.type
_entity.pdbx_description
1 polymer ?
#
loop_
_entity_poly.entity_id
_entity_poly.type
_entity_poly.pdbx_seq_one_letter_code
_entity_poly.pdbx_strand_id
1 'polypeptide(L)'
;MIGKGDLLKCLSKSANVLRWNLVVVCIAGVLFAVGALFLELTAQRSWSAPPELQGVEDKKTTSGLGYPIIIEERRAHDTSEEGVTGGRFQYLKGFVVCLDRCGDKILVCDMALELRQDTKLTTDRVDLRKAIYDICLKISDIPGTRRFLKKEIKTCLNELMGGDIIQQVYFTKFVLL
;
A
#
# COMPACT_ATOMS: atom_id res chain seq x y z
N MET A 1 23.75 39.92 -38.90
CA MET A 1 22.69 40.70 -38.24
C MET A 1 21.79 39.72 -37.51
N ILE A 2 21.92 39.62 -36.19
CA ILE A 2 21.10 38.69 -35.38
C ILE A 2 19.75 39.37 -35.13
N GLY A 3 18.68 38.72 -35.56
CA GLY A 3 17.32 39.27 -35.50
C GLY A 3 16.85 39.44 -34.05
N LYS A 4 16.28 40.61 -33.74
CA LYS A 4 15.74 40.97 -32.41
C LYS A 4 14.70 39.99 -31.84
N GLY A 5 14.20 39.03 -32.64
CA GLY A 5 13.22 38.02 -32.23
C GLY A 5 13.77 36.89 -31.35
N ASP A 6 15.06 36.53 -31.45
CA ASP A 6 15.61 35.37 -30.73
C ASP A 6 15.99 35.67 -29.28
N LEU A 7 16.26 36.94 -28.95
CA LEU A 7 16.58 37.38 -27.59
C LEU A 7 15.38 37.29 -26.63
N LEU A 8 14.15 37.49 -27.13
CA LEU A 8 12.94 37.41 -26.30
C LEU A 8 12.55 35.98 -25.92
N LYS A 9 12.85 34.99 -26.77
CA LYS A 9 12.61 33.57 -26.47
C LYS A 9 13.54 33.01 -25.38
N CYS A 10 14.77 33.52 -25.29
CA CYS A 10 15.71 33.13 -24.22
C CYS A 10 15.31 33.70 -22.86
N LEU A 11 14.81 34.94 -22.80
CA LEU A 11 14.38 35.56 -21.54
C LEU A 11 13.11 34.90 -20.94
N SER A 12 12.18 34.45 -21.79
CA SER A 12 10.98 33.71 -21.36
C SER A 12 11.32 32.36 -20.71
N LYS A 13 12.36 31.66 -21.20
CA LYS A 13 12.77 30.36 -20.64
C LYS A 13 13.37 30.48 -19.24
N SER A 14 14.17 31.52 -18.97
CA SER A 14 14.75 31.75 -17.63
C SER A 14 13.71 32.13 -16.58
N ALA A 15 12.66 32.88 -16.94
CA ALA A 15 11.62 33.27 -16.00
C ALA A 15 10.83 32.07 -15.44
N ASN A 16 10.62 31.03 -16.25
CA ASN A 16 9.94 29.81 -15.80
C ASN A 16 10.81 28.98 -14.85
N VAL A 17 12.12 28.90 -15.06
CA VAL A 17 13.01 28.12 -14.16
C VAL A 17 13.04 28.72 -12.75
N LEU A 18 13.04 30.05 -12.62
CA LEU A 18 12.96 30.71 -11.31
C LEU A 18 11.64 30.47 -10.58
N ARG A 19 10.51 30.40 -11.31
CA ARG A 19 9.21 30.11 -10.70
C ARG A 19 9.11 28.71 -10.10
N TRP A 20 9.70 27.71 -10.77
CA TRP A 20 9.67 26.33 -10.27
C TRP A 20 10.56 26.13 -9.06
N ASN A 21 11.74 26.76 -9.01
CA ASN A 21 12.62 26.68 -7.83
C ASN A 21 11.99 27.32 -6.58
N LEU A 22 11.25 28.43 -6.72
CA LEU A 22 10.58 29.07 -5.59
C LEU A 22 9.47 28.19 -5.00
N VAL A 23 8.70 27.50 -5.85
CA VAL A 23 7.63 26.58 -5.41
C VAL A 23 8.20 25.37 -4.67
N VAL A 24 9.32 24.81 -5.15
CA VAL A 24 9.98 23.67 -4.50
C VAL A 24 10.50 24.04 -3.10
N VAL A 25 11.09 25.23 -2.95
CA VAL A 25 11.58 25.72 -1.65
C VAL A 25 10.43 25.94 -0.66
N CYS A 26 9.31 26.49 -1.10
CA CYS A 26 8.13 26.67 -0.23
C CYS A 26 7.53 25.33 0.25
N ILE A 27 7.43 24.33 -0.63
CA ILE A 27 6.87 23.01 -0.25
C ILE A 27 7.80 22.29 0.75
N ALA A 28 9.12 22.37 0.56
CA ALA A 28 10.07 21.76 1.48
C ALA A 28 10.02 22.40 2.89
N GLY A 29 9.83 23.72 2.97
CA GLY A 29 9.69 24.43 4.25
C GLY A 29 8.44 24.03 5.03
N VAL A 30 7.30 23.86 4.35
CA VAL A 30 6.03 23.45 4.99
C VAL A 30 6.11 22.02 5.52
N LEU A 31 6.74 21.09 4.78
CA LEU A 31 6.92 19.71 5.22
C LEU A 31 7.83 19.62 6.47
N PHE A 32 8.87 20.47 6.55
CA PHE A 32 9.75 20.50 7.71
C PHE A 32 9.04 21.03 8.96
N ALA A 33 8.21 22.06 8.83
CA ALA A 33 7.42 22.61 9.95
C ALA A 33 6.37 21.62 10.48
N VAL A 34 5.70 20.88 9.60
CA VAL A 34 4.71 19.85 10.00
C VAL A 34 5.40 18.67 10.69
N GLY A 35 6.59 18.27 10.21
CA GLY A 35 7.38 17.21 10.85
C GLY A 35 7.83 17.57 12.27
N ALA A 36 8.27 18.81 12.50
CA ALA A 36 8.67 19.29 13.82
C ALA A 36 7.48 19.31 14.82
N LEU A 37 6.30 19.74 14.37
CA LEU A 37 5.09 19.77 15.21
C LEU A 37 4.64 18.35 15.62
N PHE A 38 4.88 17.35 14.76
CA PHE A 38 4.52 15.96 15.04
C PHE A 38 5.44 15.30 16.07
N LEU A 39 6.73 15.68 16.11
CA LEU A 39 7.67 15.21 17.13
C LEU A 39 7.34 15.78 18.52
N GLU A 40 6.97 17.05 18.61
CA GLU A 40 6.62 17.70 19.88
C GLU A 40 5.36 17.06 20.53
N LEU A 41 4.37 16.69 19.72
CA LEU A 41 3.13 16.05 20.19
C LEU A 41 3.34 14.62 20.72
N THR A 42 4.39 13.93 20.31
CA THR A 42 4.72 12.60 20.84
C THR A 42 5.47 12.65 22.17
N ALA A 43 6.16 13.75 22.47
CA ALA A 43 6.93 13.91 23.70
C ALA A 43 6.05 14.22 24.93
N GLN A 44 4.88 14.86 24.76
CA GLN A 44 3.99 15.20 25.88
C GLN A 44 3.11 14.05 26.40
N ARG A 45 3.16 12.85 25.80
CA ARG A 45 2.31 11.71 26.22
C ARG A 45 2.99 10.70 27.15
N SER A 46 4.19 11.03 27.64
CA SER A 46 4.96 10.23 28.59
C SER A 46 4.97 10.93 29.95
N TRP A 47 3.98 10.64 30.80
CA TRP A 47 4.11 10.43 32.26
C TRP A 47 2.75 10.55 32.94
N SER A 48 2.10 9.40 33.12
CA SER A 48 1.25 9.15 34.29
C SER A 48 1.44 7.69 34.67
N ALA A 49 2.34 7.46 35.62
CA ALA A 49 2.49 6.16 36.27
C ALA A 49 1.28 5.89 37.18
N PRO A 50 0.63 4.72 37.10
CA PRO A 50 -0.33 4.29 38.11
C PRO A 50 0.38 3.65 39.32
N PRO A 51 -0.22 3.74 40.54
CA PRO A 51 0.38 3.24 41.76
C PRO A 51 0.37 1.71 41.86
N GLU A 52 1.42 1.19 42.48
CA GLU A 52 1.67 -0.21 42.80
C GLU A 52 0.53 -0.84 43.63
N LEU A 53 0.10 -2.04 43.21
CA LEU A 53 -0.58 -2.99 44.08
C LEU A 53 0.27 -4.27 44.13
N GLN A 54 0.84 -4.51 45.31
CA GLN A 54 1.54 -5.73 45.67
C GLN A 54 0.57 -6.89 45.90
N GLY A 55 0.99 -8.08 45.45
CA GLY A 55 0.65 -9.35 46.06
C GLY A 55 -0.42 -10.16 45.34
N VAL A 56 0.03 -11.11 44.52
CA VAL A 56 -0.28 -12.56 44.60
C VAL A 56 0.62 -13.26 43.57
N GLU A 57 1.53 -14.11 44.06
CA GLU A 57 2.22 -15.11 43.25
C GLU A 57 1.21 -16.15 42.78
N ASP A 58 1.11 -16.39 41.46
CA ASP A 58 1.33 -17.72 40.89
C ASP A 58 1.08 -17.76 39.37
N LYS A 59 1.95 -18.50 38.67
CA LYS A 59 1.81 -19.07 37.31
C LYS A 59 2.05 -18.15 36.09
N LYS A 60 3.29 -18.26 35.59
CA LYS A 60 3.70 -18.48 34.19
C LYS A 60 2.66 -18.08 33.13
N THR A 61 2.75 -16.86 32.62
CA THR A 61 2.14 -16.49 31.32
C THR A 61 3.06 -15.54 30.57
N THR A 62 3.49 -16.00 29.40
CA THR A 62 4.24 -15.26 28.40
C THR A 62 3.44 -14.03 27.96
N SER A 63 3.83 -12.83 28.38
CA SER A 63 3.37 -11.57 27.78
C SER A 63 3.88 -11.55 26.31
N GLY A 64 3.07 -11.60 25.26
CA GLY A 64 1.67 -11.19 25.14
C GLY A 64 1.52 -9.84 24.46
N LEU A 65 2.40 -9.49 23.50
CA LEU A 65 2.11 -8.50 22.44
C LEU A 65 2.15 -9.19 21.08
N GLY A 66 1.41 -10.30 20.98
CA GLY A 66 1.00 -10.86 19.70
C GLY A 66 -0.46 -10.54 19.54
N TYR A 67 -0.79 -9.55 18.72
CA TYR A 67 -2.15 -9.48 18.19
C TYR A 67 -2.47 -10.85 17.59
N PRO A 68 -3.62 -11.46 17.89
CA PRO A 68 -4.08 -12.55 17.07
C PRO A 68 -4.32 -11.97 15.69
N ILE A 69 -3.39 -12.19 14.77
CA ILE A 69 -3.71 -12.17 13.35
C ILE A 69 -4.75 -13.27 13.23
N ILE A 70 -6.02 -12.90 13.25
CA ILE A 70 -7.08 -13.81 12.80
C ILE A 70 -6.88 -13.89 11.29
N ILE A 71 -5.86 -14.66 10.89
CA ILE A 71 -5.89 -15.35 9.62
C ILE A 71 -7.00 -16.37 9.84
N GLU A 72 -8.25 -15.98 9.59
CA GLU A 72 -9.22 -16.98 9.16
C GLU A 72 -8.69 -17.48 7.83
N GLU A 73 -7.72 -18.39 7.92
CA GLU A 73 -7.38 -19.34 6.89
C GLU A 73 -8.61 -20.26 6.82
N ARG A 74 -9.72 -19.71 6.31
CA ARG A 74 -10.64 -20.54 5.57
C ARG A 74 -9.77 -21.12 4.49
N ARG A 75 -9.31 -22.35 4.73
CA ARG A 75 -8.82 -23.27 3.72
C ARG A 75 -9.80 -23.11 2.58
N ALA A 76 -9.40 -22.30 1.61
CA ALA A 76 -10.08 -22.25 0.34
C ALA A 76 -9.97 -23.69 -0.10
N HIS A 77 -11.11 -24.39 -0.08
CA HIS A 77 -11.19 -25.73 -0.60
C HIS A 77 -10.68 -25.58 -2.03
N ASP A 78 -9.47 -26.08 -2.28
CA ASP A 78 -8.86 -26.14 -3.60
C ASP A 78 -9.74 -27.10 -4.41
N THR A 79 -10.85 -26.56 -4.92
CA THR A 79 -11.33 -27.02 -6.21
C THR A 79 -10.28 -26.55 -7.19
N SER A 80 -9.32 -27.45 -7.43
CA SER A 80 -8.46 -27.47 -8.61
C SER A 80 -9.35 -27.49 -9.85
N GLU A 81 -9.94 -26.33 -10.18
CA GLU A 81 -10.31 -26.04 -11.55
C GLU A 81 -8.99 -25.82 -12.27
N GLU A 82 -8.49 -26.88 -12.92
CA GLU A 82 -7.54 -26.80 -14.02
C GLU A 82 -8.16 -25.94 -15.13
N GLY A 83 -8.13 -24.62 -14.93
CA GLY A 83 -8.53 -23.63 -15.91
C GLY A 83 -7.47 -23.54 -17.00
N VAL A 84 -7.71 -24.25 -18.10
CA VAL A 84 -7.24 -24.01 -19.47
C VAL A 84 -5.95 -23.18 -19.55
N THR A 85 -4.83 -23.88 -19.73
CA THR A 85 -3.50 -23.33 -20.02
C THR A 85 -3.50 -22.61 -21.37
N GLY A 86 -3.96 -21.37 -21.35
CA GLY A 86 -3.90 -20.41 -22.46
C GLY A 86 -4.28 -18.99 -22.02
N GLY A 87 -4.57 -18.79 -20.73
CA GLY A 87 -5.02 -17.52 -20.20
C GLY A 87 -3.84 -16.64 -19.82
N ARG A 88 -3.69 -15.50 -20.50
CA ARG A 88 -2.84 -14.36 -20.11
C ARG A 88 -3.21 -13.77 -18.72
N PHE A 89 -4.12 -14.40 -17.98
CA PHE A 89 -4.70 -13.91 -16.75
C PHE A 89 -4.58 -14.93 -15.61
N GLN A 90 -4.06 -14.49 -14.48
CA GLN A 90 -4.07 -15.21 -13.22
C GLN A 90 -5.17 -14.65 -12.31
N TYR A 91 -6.12 -15.49 -11.90
CA TYR A 91 -7.21 -15.08 -11.01
C TYR A 91 -6.86 -15.34 -9.54
N LEU A 92 -7.15 -14.35 -8.70
CA LEU A 92 -7.03 -14.41 -7.25
C LEU A 92 -8.35 -13.96 -6.63
N LYS A 93 -9.02 -14.87 -5.94
CA LYS A 93 -10.36 -14.66 -5.38
C LYS A 93 -10.36 -14.71 -3.85
N GLY A 94 -11.39 -14.17 -3.22
CA GLY A 94 -11.67 -14.31 -1.80
C GLY A 94 -10.72 -13.50 -0.93
N PHE A 95 -10.45 -12.24 -1.26
CA PHE A 95 -9.82 -11.32 -0.31
C PHE A 95 -10.89 -10.68 0.55
N VAL A 96 -10.72 -10.81 1.86
CA VAL A 96 -11.54 -10.13 2.88
C VAL A 96 -10.58 -9.47 3.84
N VAL A 97 -10.53 -8.14 3.82
CA VAL A 97 -9.53 -7.36 4.56
C VAL A 97 -10.25 -6.38 5.48
N CYS A 98 -9.92 -6.42 6.76
CA CYS A 98 -10.32 -5.42 7.73
C CYS A 98 -9.40 -4.20 7.59
N LEU A 99 -9.94 -3.06 7.20
CA LEU A 99 -9.15 -1.86 6.89
C LEU A 99 -8.97 -0.91 8.08
N ASP A 100 -9.80 -1.08 9.11
CA ASP A 100 -9.70 -0.36 10.37
C ASP A 100 -9.46 -1.34 11.54
N ARG A 101 -9.05 -0.81 12.68
CA ARG A 101 -8.80 -1.62 13.88
C ARG A 101 -10.09 -2.03 14.60
N CYS A 102 -11.19 -1.33 14.32
CA CYS A 102 -12.48 -1.57 14.97
C CYS A 102 -13.31 -2.63 14.23
N GLY A 103 -13.00 -2.94 12.97
CA GLY A 103 -13.80 -3.86 12.17
C GLY A 103 -14.94 -3.20 11.40
N ASP A 104 -15.03 -1.87 11.43
CA ASP A 104 -16.12 -1.13 10.83
C ASP A 104 -15.93 -0.91 9.33
N LYS A 105 -14.74 -1.17 8.78
CA LYS A 105 -14.45 -1.06 7.34
C LYS A 105 -13.90 -2.37 6.79
N ILE A 106 -14.70 -3.08 6.00
CA ILE A 106 -14.30 -4.36 5.41
C ILE A 106 -14.20 -4.22 3.89
N LEU A 107 -13.03 -4.53 3.34
CA LEU A 107 -12.83 -4.67 1.90
C LEU A 107 -12.98 -6.13 1.48
N VAL A 108 -13.96 -6.39 0.64
CA VAL A 108 -14.11 -7.66 -0.06
C VAL A 108 -13.75 -7.47 -1.53
N CYS A 109 -12.69 -8.12 -1.99
CA CYS A 109 -12.26 -7.99 -3.38
C CYS A 109 -11.81 -9.30 -4.03
N ASP A 110 -11.99 -9.36 -5.34
CA ASP A 110 -11.46 -10.39 -6.23
C ASP A 110 -10.71 -9.69 -7.35
N MET A 111 -9.64 -10.32 -7.84
CA MET A 111 -8.78 -9.73 -8.85
C MET A 111 -8.29 -10.71 -9.92
N ALA A 112 -7.98 -10.14 -11.08
CA ALA A 112 -7.30 -10.79 -12.17
C ALA A 112 -6.01 -10.02 -12.48
N LEU A 113 -4.90 -10.75 -12.57
CA LEU A 113 -3.59 -10.23 -12.94
C LEU A 113 -3.33 -10.60 -14.39
N GLU A 114 -3.19 -9.61 -15.26
CA GLU A 114 -2.73 -9.85 -16.63
C GLU A 114 -1.21 -9.98 -16.62
N LEU A 115 -0.71 -11.10 -17.13
CA LEU A 115 0.71 -11.36 -17.29
C LEU A 115 1.16 -10.89 -18.68
N ARG A 116 2.42 -10.50 -18.82
CA ARG A 116 3.00 -10.29 -20.15
C ARG A 116 2.98 -11.60 -20.97
N GLN A 117 3.06 -11.47 -22.29
CA GLN A 117 3.14 -12.63 -23.17
C GLN A 117 4.35 -13.48 -22.80
N ASP A 118 4.15 -14.80 -22.82
CA ASP A 118 5.17 -15.83 -22.59
C ASP A 118 5.83 -15.83 -21.20
N THR A 119 5.28 -15.05 -20.24
CA THR A 119 5.71 -15.12 -18.84
C THR A 119 4.78 -16.01 -18.03
N LYS A 120 5.38 -16.82 -17.16
CA LYS A 120 4.67 -17.62 -16.16
C LYS A 120 4.91 -17.00 -14.78
N LEU A 121 3.92 -17.12 -13.91
CA LEU A 121 4.09 -16.79 -12.51
C LEU A 121 5.07 -17.80 -11.89
N THR A 122 6.25 -17.35 -11.47
CA THR A 122 7.26 -18.19 -10.82
C THR A 122 7.11 -18.22 -9.30
N THR A 123 6.40 -17.24 -8.73
CA THR A 123 6.16 -17.09 -7.29
C THR A 123 4.97 -17.94 -6.84
N ASP A 124 5.06 -18.48 -5.62
CA ASP A 124 3.94 -19.18 -4.98
C ASP A 124 2.72 -18.26 -4.85
N ARG A 125 1.54 -18.83 -5.09
CA ARG A 125 0.25 -18.16 -4.92
C ARG A 125 0.06 -17.68 -3.48
N VAL A 126 0.60 -18.39 -2.50
CA VAL A 126 0.53 -18.01 -1.08
C VAL A 126 1.26 -16.69 -0.85
N ASP A 127 2.49 -16.56 -1.36
CA ASP A 127 3.30 -15.36 -1.22
C ASP A 127 2.66 -14.16 -1.94
N LEU A 128 2.09 -14.37 -3.14
CA LEU A 128 1.32 -13.33 -3.82
C LEU A 128 0.16 -12.82 -2.96
N ARG A 129 -0.62 -13.75 -2.40
CA ARG A 129 -1.78 -13.38 -1.59
C ARG A 129 -1.34 -12.59 -0.37
N LYS A 130 -0.27 -13.03 0.31
CA LYS A 130 0.30 -12.33 1.46
C LYS A 130 0.72 -10.90 1.12
N ALA A 131 1.46 -10.72 0.01
CA ALA A 131 1.86 -9.39 -0.44
C ALA A 131 0.64 -8.49 -0.71
N ILE A 132 -0.41 -9.00 -1.36
CA ILE A 132 -1.64 -8.25 -1.61
C ILE A 132 -2.35 -7.89 -0.30
N TYR A 133 -2.45 -8.81 0.66
CA TYR A 133 -3.01 -8.54 1.98
C TYR A 133 -2.27 -7.40 2.69
N ASP A 134 -0.94 -7.45 2.71
CA ASP A 134 -0.11 -6.43 3.34
C ASP A 134 -0.30 -5.05 2.70
N ILE A 135 -0.50 -4.99 1.38
CA ILE A 135 -0.79 -3.73 0.68
C ILE A 135 -2.18 -3.23 1.06
N CYS A 136 -3.20 -4.09 1.06
CA CYS A 136 -4.56 -3.70 1.43
C CYS A 136 -4.63 -3.16 2.86
N LEU A 137 -3.92 -3.77 3.81
CA LEU A 137 -3.88 -3.34 5.22
C LEU A 137 -3.24 -1.95 5.41
N LYS A 138 -2.34 -1.54 4.53
CA LYS A 138 -1.69 -0.22 4.61
C LYS A 138 -2.60 0.93 4.18
N ILE A 139 -3.74 0.65 3.58
CA ILE A 139 -4.65 1.66 3.04
C ILE A 139 -5.84 1.82 3.99
N SER A 140 -5.69 2.71 4.98
CA SER A 140 -6.69 2.95 6.03
C SER A 140 -7.90 3.80 5.58
N ASP A 141 -7.84 4.48 4.43
CA ASP A 141 -8.94 5.32 3.92
C ASP A 141 -9.20 5.09 2.43
N ILE A 142 -10.44 4.72 2.09
CA ILE A 142 -10.79 4.08 0.82
C ILE A 142 -11.39 4.97 -0.28
N PRO A 143 -12.02 6.15 -0.07
CA PRO A 143 -12.62 6.86 -1.20
C PRO A 143 -11.53 7.40 -2.14
N GLY A 144 -11.49 6.89 -3.38
CA GLY A 144 -10.50 7.23 -4.41
C GLY A 144 -9.34 6.25 -4.59
N THR A 145 -9.24 5.21 -3.76
CA THR A 145 -8.07 4.32 -3.69
C THR A 145 -8.05 3.17 -4.70
N ARG A 146 -9.14 2.84 -5.40
CA ARG A 146 -9.15 1.69 -6.32
C ARG A 146 -8.04 1.77 -7.38
N ARG A 147 -7.78 2.95 -7.93
CA ARG A 147 -6.70 3.16 -8.91
C ARG A 147 -5.32 3.09 -8.25
N PHE A 148 -5.18 3.67 -7.06
CA PHE A 148 -3.96 3.64 -6.28
C PHE A 148 -3.59 2.21 -5.87
N LEU A 149 -4.53 1.46 -5.29
CA LEU A 149 -4.36 0.07 -4.89
C LEU A 149 -3.99 -0.83 -6.09
N LYS A 150 -4.61 -0.64 -7.26
CA LYS A 150 -4.17 -1.35 -8.48
C LYS A 150 -2.71 -1.09 -8.83
N LYS A 151 -2.29 0.18 -8.72
CA LYS A 151 -0.91 0.58 -9.03
C LYS A 151 0.06 0.00 -8.00
N GLU A 152 -0.24 0.09 -6.72
CA GLU A 152 0.60 -0.48 -5.65
C GLU A 152 0.71 -2.00 -5.74
N ILE A 153 -0.40 -2.71 -5.95
CA ILE A 153 -0.38 -4.16 -6.17
C ILE A 153 0.51 -4.50 -7.38
N LYS A 154 0.35 -3.80 -8.50
CA LYS A 154 1.20 -4.04 -9.69
C LYS A 154 2.68 -3.84 -9.37
N THR A 155 3.03 -2.71 -8.76
CA THR A 155 4.42 -2.37 -8.44
C THR A 155 5.03 -3.41 -7.50
N CYS A 156 4.37 -3.68 -6.38
CA CYS A 156 4.89 -4.60 -5.36
C CYS A 156 5.04 -6.03 -5.89
N LEU A 157 4.07 -6.53 -6.67
CA LEU A 157 4.16 -7.86 -7.22
C LEU A 157 5.26 -8.00 -8.29
N ASN A 158 5.48 -6.97 -9.11
CA ASN A 158 6.60 -6.96 -10.06
C ASN A 158 7.96 -6.90 -9.36
N GLU A 159 8.06 -6.11 -8.28
CA GLU A 159 9.27 -6.08 -7.43
C GLU A 159 9.54 -7.43 -6.78
N LEU A 160 8.50 -8.08 -6.23
CA LEU A 160 8.59 -9.42 -5.64
C LEU A 160 9.09 -10.47 -6.64
N MET A 161 8.70 -10.33 -7.90
CA MET A 161 9.08 -11.24 -8.99
C MET A 161 10.42 -10.86 -9.66
N GLY A 162 11.03 -9.75 -9.28
CA GLY A 162 12.28 -9.26 -9.87
C GLY A 162 12.13 -8.83 -11.34
N GLY A 163 10.92 -8.46 -11.80
CA GLY A 163 10.68 -8.10 -13.19
C GLY A 163 9.28 -7.57 -13.48
N ASP A 164 9.10 -6.97 -14.66
CA ASP A 164 7.81 -6.44 -15.11
C ASP A 164 6.92 -7.55 -15.71
N ILE A 165 6.55 -8.53 -14.88
CA ILE A 165 5.78 -9.72 -15.26
C ILE A 165 4.29 -9.39 -15.40
N ILE A 166 3.75 -8.60 -14.47
CA ILE A 166 2.34 -8.22 -14.44
C ILE A 166 2.15 -6.97 -15.29
N GLN A 167 1.40 -7.10 -16.37
CA GLN A 167 1.03 -6.02 -17.26
C GLN A 167 -0.02 -5.11 -16.60
N GLN A 168 -1.08 -5.69 -16.03
CA GLN A 168 -2.21 -4.92 -15.52
C GLN A 168 -2.96 -5.67 -14.41
N VAL A 169 -3.53 -4.91 -13.46
CA VAL A 169 -4.34 -5.45 -12.35
C VAL A 169 -5.80 -5.03 -12.53
N TYR A 170 -6.69 -6.01 -12.49
CA TYR A 170 -8.13 -5.83 -12.60
C TYR A 170 -8.81 -6.28 -11.32
N PHE A 171 -9.69 -5.44 -10.78
CA PHE A 171 -10.61 -5.87 -9.73
C PHE A 171 -11.89 -6.35 -10.40
N THR A 172 -12.18 -7.64 -10.31
CA THR A 172 -13.42 -8.26 -10.78
C THR A 172 -14.54 -8.09 -9.74
N LYS A 173 -14.19 -8.01 -8.46
CA LYS A 173 -15.06 -7.63 -7.36
C LYS A 173 -14.34 -6.60 -6.48
N PHE A 174 -15.03 -5.55 -6.06
CA PHE A 174 -14.51 -4.55 -5.14
C PHE A 174 -15.69 -3.96 -4.35
N VAL A 175 -15.88 -4.45 -3.13
CA VAL A 175 -16.95 -4.04 -2.24
C VAL A 175 -16.31 -3.54 -0.96
N LEU A 176 -16.66 -2.31 -0.56
CA LEU A 176 -16.33 -1.77 0.74
C LEU A 176 -17.61 -1.76 1.58
N LEU A 177 -17.58 -2.44 2.71
CA LEU A 177 -18.64 -2.52 3.70
C LEU A 177 -18.29 -1.66 4.90
#